data_AF-A0A848UEF7-F1
#
_entry.id   AF-A0A848UEF7-F1
#
_cell.length_a   1.000
_cell.length_b   1.000
_cell.length_c   1.000
_cell.angle_alpha   90.00
_cell.angle_beta   90.00
_cell.angle_gamma   90.00
#
_symmetry.space_group_name_H-M   'P 1'
#
loop_
_entity.id
_entity.type
_entity.pdbx_description
1 polymer ?
#
loop_
_entity_poly.entity_id
_entity_poly.type
_entity_poly.pdbx_seq_one_letter_code
_entity_poly.pdbx_strand_id
1 'polypeptide(L)'
;LSARTYATDDELVLDIDLGDDDGGVERWRVSGGPDGAQAKRVRKKPDLTLDRASLGAIYLGGVRPSSLARAGRLEARNADVLRRADLFFLADRLPHCSTGF
;
A
#
# COMPACT_ATOMS: atom_id res chain seq x y z
N LEU A 1 -1.17 2.86 8.48
CA LEU A 1 -2.21 2.50 7.48
C LEU A 1 -3.60 3.03 7.88
N SER A 2 -4.04 2.94 9.14
CA SER A 2 -5.30 3.56 9.60
C SER A 2 -5.24 5.09 9.80
N ALA A 3 -4.05 5.70 9.72
CA ALA A 3 -3.84 7.12 10.03
C ALA A 3 -4.05 8.08 8.84
N ARG A 4 -4.32 7.57 7.62
CA ARG A 4 -4.73 8.39 6.46
C ARG A 4 -6.08 7.94 5.92
N THR A 5 -6.71 8.83 5.16
CA THR A 5 -7.83 8.52 4.27
C THR A 5 -7.31 8.07 2.90
N TYR A 6 -8.17 7.36 2.17
CA TYR A 6 -7.86 6.81 0.85
C TYR A 6 -8.85 7.37 -0.18
N ALA A 7 -8.44 7.44 -1.45
CA ALA A 7 -9.23 8.15 -2.46
C ALA A 7 -10.53 7.42 -2.83
N THR A 8 -10.56 6.10 -2.65
CA THR A 8 -11.71 5.26 -2.99
C THR A 8 -12.01 4.31 -1.85
N ASP A 9 -13.29 4.05 -1.59
CA ASP A 9 -13.73 2.95 -0.73
C ASP A 9 -13.32 1.60 -1.33
N ASP A 10 -12.29 0.99 -0.74
CA ASP A 10 -11.80 -0.33 -1.16
C ASP A 10 -11.17 -1.09 0.03
N GLU A 11 -10.97 -2.38 -0.15
CA GLU A 11 -10.28 -3.29 0.77
C GLU A 11 -9.16 -4.04 0.02
N LEU A 12 -7.93 -3.94 0.51
CA LEU A 12 -6.76 -4.64 -0.03
C LEU A 12 -6.04 -5.41 1.09
N VAL A 13 -5.59 -6.62 0.80
CA VAL A 13 -4.72 -7.42 1.66
C VAL A 13 -3.27 -7.26 1.21
N LEU A 14 -2.41 -6.76 2.08
CA LEU A 14 -0.99 -6.57 1.86
C LEU A 14 -0.21 -7.70 2.56
N ASP A 15 0.69 -8.37 1.84
CA ASP A 15 1.79 -9.16 2.39
C ASP A 15 3.01 -8.25 2.46
N ILE A 16 3.46 -7.91 3.66
CA ILE A 16 4.56 -6.98 3.89
C ILE A 16 5.76 -7.77 4.38
N ASP A 17 6.81 -7.82 3.55
CA ASP A 17 8.12 -8.30 3.97
C ASP A 17 8.80 -7.26 4.86
N LEU A 18 9.11 -7.64 6.10
CA LEU A 18 9.72 -6.74 7.08
C LEU A 18 11.25 -6.70 6.99
N GLY A 19 11.88 -7.69 6.34
CA GLY A 19 13.33 -7.75 6.13
C GLY A 19 14.18 -7.81 7.41
N ASP A 20 13.57 -8.08 8.57
CA ASP A 20 14.28 -8.27 9.83
C ASP A 20 14.95 -9.67 9.87
N ASP A 21 15.90 -9.90 10.79
CA ASP A 21 16.74 -11.11 10.91
C ASP A 21 15.93 -12.43 10.97
N ASP A 22 14.65 -12.36 11.34
CA ASP A 22 13.71 -13.48 11.47
C ASP A 22 12.91 -13.78 10.18
N GLY A 23 13.08 -13.00 9.10
CA GLY A 23 12.36 -13.19 7.83
C GLY A 23 10.84 -12.99 7.95
N GLY A 24 10.42 -12.13 8.88
CA GLY A 24 9.01 -11.94 9.24
C GLY A 24 8.21 -11.29 8.10
N VAL A 25 7.18 -12.00 7.66
CA VAL A 25 6.17 -11.47 6.73
C VAL A 25 4.87 -11.20 7.49
N GLU A 26 4.32 -10.00 7.35
CA GLU A 26 3.07 -9.62 7.99
C GLU A 26 1.95 -9.33 7.00
N ARG A 27 0.80 -9.98 7.24
CA ARG A 27 -0.41 -9.79 6.44
C ARG A 27 -1.39 -8.83 7.07
N TRP A 28 -1.69 -7.77 6.33
CA TRP A 28 -2.58 -6.70 6.77
C TRP A 28 -3.69 -6.48 5.76
N ARG A 29 -4.93 -6.54 6.23
CA ARG A 29 -6.07 -6.04 5.48
C ARG A 29 -6.20 -4.56 5.77
N VAL A 30 -6.18 -3.75 4.73
CA VAL A 30 -6.44 -2.31 4.76
C VAL A 30 -7.78 -2.07 4.10
N SER A 31 -8.72 -1.53 4.86
CA SER A 31 -10.00 -1.05 4.35
C SER A 31 -10.04 0.45 4.57
N GLY A 32 -10.25 1.24 3.54
CA GLY A 32 -10.26 2.69 3.68
C GLY A 32 -11.02 3.38 2.57
N GLY A 33 -11.27 4.66 2.80
CA GLY A 33 -11.96 5.55 1.88
C GLY A 33 -11.83 7.00 2.34
N PRO A 34 -12.62 7.91 1.77
CA PRO A 34 -12.60 9.33 2.10
C PRO A 34 -12.91 9.60 3.58
N ASP A 35 -13.74 8.75 4.20
CA ASP A 35 -14.24 8.91 5.57
C ASP A 35 -13.33 8.30 6.65
N GLY A 36 -12.26 7.58 6.26
CA GLY A 36 -11.33 6.99 7.19
C GLY A 36 -10.74 5.67 6.73
N ALA A 37 -9.94 5.03 7.59
CA ALA A 37 -9.32 3.75 7.29
C ALA A 37 -9.11 2.87 8.52
N GLN A 38 -9.10 1.57 8.29
CA GLN A 38 -8.75 0.55 9.27
C GLN A 38 -7.70 -0.39 8.68
N ALA A 39 -6.77 -0.83 9.52
CA ALA A 39 -5.80 -1.86 9.18
C ALA A 39 -5.85 -2.95 10.24
N LYS A 40 -6.05 -4.20 9.83
CA LYS A 40 -6.15 -5.37 10.73
C LYS A 40 -5.30 -6.51 10.20
N ARG A 41 -4.62 -7.24 11.09
CA ARG A 41 -3.91 -8.47 10.72
C ARG A 41 -4.90 -9.52 10.23
N VAL A 42 -4.56 -10.22 9.16
CA VAL A 42 -5.40 -11.28 8.56
C VAL A 42 -4.54 -12.44 8.06
N ARG A 43 -5.17 -13.60 7.87
CA ARG A 43 -4.53 -14.77 7.21
C ARG A 43 -5.04 -15.02 5.79
N LYS A 44 -5.79 -14.07 5.21
CA LYS A 44 -6.30 -14.16 3.84
C LYS A 44 -5.15 -14.14 2.82
N LYS A 45 -5.43 -14.62 1.60
CA LYS A 45 -4.49 -14.49 0.48
C LYS A 45 -4.19 -13.02 0.21
N PRO A 46 -2.92 -12.63 -0.02
CA PRO A 46 -2.58 -11.26 -0.32
C PRO A 46 -3.12 -10.85 -1.69
N ASP A 47 -3.47 -9.57 -1.79
CA ASP A 47 -3.72 -8.86 -3.03
C ASP A 47 -2.40 -8.27 -3.56
N LEU A 48 -1.58 -7.70 -2.66
CA LEU A 48 -0.26 -7.14 -2.98
C LEU A 48 0.81 -7.73 -2.07
N THR A 49 1.99 -7.99 -2.62
CA THR A 49 3.20 -8.40 -1.89
C THR A 49 4.28 -7.34 -2.11
N LEU A 50 4.89 -6.84 -1.04
CA LEU A 50 5.90 -5.78 -1.12
C LEU A 50 6.75 -5.72 0.16
N ASP A 51 7.88 -5.03 0.09
CA ASP A 51 8.71 -4.74 1.27
C ASP A 51 8.28 -3.45 2.00
N ARG A 52 8.82 -3.23 3.20
CA ARG A 52 8.58 -2.02 4.00
C ARG A 52 8.93 -0.73 3.26
N ALA A 53 9.98 -0.73 2.44
CA ALA A 53 10.43 0.45 1.69
C ALA A 53 9.42 0.83 0.60
N SER A 54 8.92 -0.15 -0.14
CA SER A 54 7.90 -0.01 -1.17
C SER A 54 6.58 0.46 -0.57
N LEU A 55 6.24 -0.03 0.64
CA LEU A 55 5.06 0.45 1.36
C LEU A 55 5.21 1.93 1.70
N GLY A 56 6.37 2.36 2.20
CA GLY A 56 6.67 3.76 2.47
C GLY A 56 6.54 4.65 1.23
N ALA A 57 7.02 4.17 0.08
CA ALA A 57 6.97 4.91 -1.18
C ALA A 57 5.53 5.20 -1.65
N ILE A 58 4.62 4.22 -1.55
CA ILE A 58 3.21 4.41 -1.94
C ILE A 58 2.37 5.07 -0.84
N TYR A 59 2.84 5.09 0.41
CA TYR A 59 2.04 5.49 1.57
C TYR A 59 1.51 6.93 1.49
N LEU A 60 2.29 7.86 0.93
CA LEU A 60 1.88 9.26 0.77
C LEU A 60 1.11 9.52 -0.54
N GLY A 61 0.96 8.51 -1.40
CA GLY A 61 0.24 8.63 -2.67
C GLY A 61 0.97 9.40 -3.77
N GLY A 62 2.29 9.66 -3.61
CA GLY A 62 3.15 10.26 -4.64
C GLY A 62 3.70 9.25 -5.65
N VAL A 63 3.77 7.96 -5.29
CA VAL A 63 4.21 6.86 -6.15
C VAL A 63 3.05 5.91 -6.40
N ARG A 64 2.84 5.53 -7.66
CA ARG A 64 1.82 4.55 -8.04
C ARG A 64 2.32 3.12 -7.77
N PRO A 65 1.52 2.26 -7.13
CA PRO A 65 1.79 0.82 -7.03
C PRO A 65 2.20 0.16 -8.36
N SER A 66 1.58 0.53 -9.48
CA SER A 66 1.95 0.02 -10.81
C SER A 66 3.36 0.38 -11.26
N SER A 67 3.90 1.52 -10.81
CA SER A 67 5.30 1.89 -11.06
C SER A 67 6.26 0.97 -10.29
N LEU A 68 5.94 0.64 -9.03
CA LEU A 68 6.75 -0.30 -8.24
C LEU A 68 6.64 -1.73 -8.78
N ALA A 69 5.47 -2.12 -9.30
CA ALA A 69 5.29 -3.42 -9.93
C ALA A 69 6.18 -3.59 -11.17
N ARG A 70 6.24 -2.56 -12.03
CA ARG A 70 7.14 -2.55 -13.18
C ARG A 70 8.62 -2.56 -12.79
N ALA A 71 8.95 -2.02 -11.63
CA ALA A 71 10.31 -2.04 -11.07
C ALA A 71 10.67 -3.36 -10.35
N GLY A 72 9.75 -4.34 -10.29
CA GLY A 72 9.96 -5.60 -9.57
C GLY A 72 10.02 -5.45 -8.04
N ARG A 73 9.47 -4.35 -7.50
CA ARG A 73 9.46 -4.04 -6.06
C ARG A 73 8.13 -4.34 -5.38
N LEU A 74 7.11 -4.63 -6.17
CA LEU A 74 5.75 -4.92 -5.72
C LEU A 74 5.14 -5.98 -6.64
N GLU A 75 4.48 -6.98 -6.09
CA GLU A 75 3.74 -7.96 -6.86
C GLU A 75 2.26 -7.85 -6.55
N ALA A 76 1.43 -7.82 -7.58
CA ALA A 76 -0.03 -7.86 -7.42
C ALA A 76 -0.54 -9.22 -7.87
N ARG A 77 -1.58 -9.73 -7.18
CA ARG A 77 -2.22 -11.01 -7.54
C ARG A 77 -2.65 -11.05 -9.01
N ASN A 78 -3.14 -9.93 -9.53
CA ASN A 78 -3.53 -9.78 -10.94
C ASN A 78 -3.58 -8.29 -11.33
N ALA A 79 -3.79 -8.02 -12.61
CA ALA A 79 -3.86 -6.67 -13.16
C ALA A 79 -5.01 -5.83 -12.59
N ASP A 80 -6.16 -6.44 -12.28
CA ASP A 80 -7.31 -5.75 -11.69
C ASP A 80 -7.01 -5.22 -10.28
N VAL A 81 -6.33 -6.03 -9.47
CA VAL A 81 -5.87 -5.64 -8.14
C VAL A 81 -4.86 -4.51 -8.23
N LEU A 82 -3.95 -4.55 -9.20
CA LEU A 82 -2.97 -3.48 -9.38
C LEU A 82 -3.63 -2.15 -9.75
N ARG A 83 -4.64 -2.20 -10.64
CA ARG A 83 -5.42 -1.00 -11.02
C ARG A 83 -6.20 -0.44 -9.83
N ARG A 84 -6.80 -1.31 -9.00
CA ARG A 84 -7.49 -0.90 -7.76
C ARG A 84 -6.52 -0.28 -6.76
N ALA A 85 -5.35 -0.88 -6.56
CA ALA A 85 -4.31 -0.34 -5.69
C ALA A 85 -3.84 1.05 -6.13
N ASP A 86 -3.66 1.27 -7.43
CA ASP A 86 -3.32 2.58 -7.98
C ASP A 86 -4.35 3.65 -7.62
N LEU A 87 -5.64 3.33 -7.70
CA LEU A 87 -6.72 4.25 -7.35
C LEU A 87 -6.81 4.47 -5.84
N PHE A 88 -6.69 3.40 -5.06
CA PHE A 88 -6.81 3.42 -3.61
C PHE A 88 -5.72 4.30 -2.96
N PHE A 89 -4.46 4.11 -3.36
CA PHE A 89 -3.32 4.83 -2.78
C PHE A 89 -3.11 6.25 -3.32
N LEU A 90 -3.77 6.60 -4.43
CA LEU A 90 -3.66 7.92 -5.04
C LEU A 90 -3.96 9.02 -4.02
N ALA A 91 -3.14 10.07 -3.99
CA ALA A 91 -3.44 11.27 -3.23
C ALA A 91 -4.09 12.31 -4.16
N ASP A 92 -5.12 13.01 -3.67
CA ASP A 92 -5.77 14.11 -4.38
C ASP A 92 -4.77 15.27 -4.64
N ARG A 93 -3.88 15.51 -3.68
CA ARG A 93 -2.75 16.43 -3.81
C ARG A 93 -1.44 15.67 -3.62
N LEU A 94 -0.51 15.85 -4.57
CA LEU A 94 0.80 15.22 -4.47
C LEU A 94 1.54 15.71 -3.21
N PRO A 95 2.19 14.79 -2.46
CA PRO A 95 2.97 15.15 -1.30
C PRO A 95 4.19 15.99 -1.73
N HIS A 96 4.47 17.05 -0.97
CA HIS A 96 5.66 17.87 -1.12
C HIS A 96 6.28 18.12 0.25
N CYS A 97 7.60 18.25 0.28
CA CYS A 97 8.30 18.64 1.49
C CYS A 97 8.33 20.17 1.57
N SER A 98 7.71 20.76 2.60
CA SER A 98 7.73 22.21 2.81
C SER A 98 9.03 22.71 3.45
N THR A 99 9.87 21.79 3.93
CA THR A 99 11.09 22.06 4.70
C THR A 99 12.12 20.94 4.46
N GLY A 100 13.42 21.22 4.50
CA GLY A 100 14.48 20.27 4.13
C GLY A 100 15.37 19.81 5.29
N PHE A 101 14.79 19.45 6.44
CA PHE A 101 15.52 19.04 7.64
C PHE A 101 15.50 17.53 7.87
#